data_AF-A0A7S2HM68-F1
#
_entry.id   AF-A0A7S2HM68-F1
#
_cell.length_a   1.000
_cell.length_b   1.000
_cell.length_c   1.000
_cell.angle_alpha   90.00
_cell.angle_beta   90.00
_cell.angle_gamma   90.00
#
_symmetry.space_group_name_H-M   'P 1'
#
loop_
_entity.id
_entity.type
_entity.pdbx_description
1 polymer ?
#
loop_
_entity_poly.entity_id
_entity_poly.type
_entity_poly.pdbx_seq_one_letter_code
_entity_poly.pdbx_strand_id
1 'polypeptide(L)'
;AENLLMDNTAVHAIINTIREHYESSDAVILSTACCGALANLAVLVDEGHKRLLNAGGVTAIIDVMIFHQDSKEVQTEACTALANLSISKDVRMVIVRNGGVDQLLAAMHSFP
;
A
#
# COMPACT_ATOMS: atom_id res chain seq x y z
N ALA A 1 -20.09 -9.63 -12.95
CA ALA A 1 -20.32 -9.48 -11.49
C ALA A 1 -19.38 -10.38 -10.69
N GLU A 2 -19.17 -11.64 -11.08
CA GLU A 2 -18.28 -12.59 -10.36
C GLU A 2 -16.79 -12.20 -10.33
N ASN A 3 -16.24 -11.63 -11.41
CA ASN A 3 -14.85 -11.16 -11.40
C ASN A 3 -14.62 -9.99 -10.43
N LEU A 4 -15.62 -9.15 -10.19
CA LEU A 4 -15.52 -8.00 -9.29
C LEU A 4 -15.57 -8.41 -7.80
N LEU A 5 -16.24 -9.52 -7.50
CA LEU A 5 -16.37 -10.09 -6.16
C LEU A 5 -15.11 -10.87 -5.77
N MET A 6 -14.55 -11.70 -6.66
CA MET A 6 -13.28 -12.39 -6.41
C MET A 6 -12.12 -11.42 -6.18
N ASP A 7 -12.05 -10.34 -6.95
CA ASP A 7 -11.01 -9.33 -6.79
C ASP A 7 -11.16 -8.53 -5.47
N ASN A 8 -12.39 -8.29 -4.98
CA ASN A 8 -12.61 -7.59 -3.70
C ASN A 8 -12.12 -8.40 -2.50
N THR A 9 -12.27 -9.73 -2.57
CA THR A 9 -11.72 -10.65 -1.58
C THR A 9 -10.20 -10.65 -1.63
N ALA A 10 -9.59 -10.53 -2.82
CA ALA A 10 -8.14 -10.49 -2.97
C ALA A 10 -7.50 -9.25 -2.33
N VAL A 11 -8.07 -8.04 -2.51
CA VAL A 11 -7.56 -6.80 -1.88
C VAL A 11 -7.59 -6.92 -0.35
N HIS A 12 -8.70 -7.40 0.21
CA HIS A 12 -8.83 -7.60 1.66
C HIS A 12 -7.88 -8.68 2.16
N ALA A 13 -7.70 -9.77 1.41
CA ALA A 13 -6.76 -10.83 1.77
C ALA A 13 -5.32 -10.31 1.80
N ILE A 14 -4.90 -9.51 0.81
CA ILE A 14 -3.57 -8.91 0.78
C ILE A 14 -3.36 -7.98 1.98
N ILE A 15 -4.33 -7.10 2.27
CA ILE A 15 -4.24 -6.17 3.41
C ILE A 15 -4.23 -6.92 4.75
N ASN A 16 -5.06 -7.94 4.91
CA ASN A 16 -5.08 -8.74 6.14
C ASN A 16 -3.78 -9.55 6.28
N THR A 17 -3.26 -10.11 5.19
CA THR A 17 -1.98 -10.84 5.19
C THR A 17 -0.84 -9.93 5.61
N ILE A 18 -0.79 -8.69 5.10
CA ILE A 18 0.14 -7.67 5.59
C ILE A 18 -0.05 -7.50 7.09
N ARG A 19 -1.27 -7.18 7.55
CA ARG A 19 -1.56 -6.86 8.96
C ARG A 19 -1.26 -7.99 9.94
N GLU A 20 -1.42 -9.24 9.53
CA GLU A 20 -1.21 -10.41 10.38
C GLU A 20 0.26 -10.80 10.47
N HIS A 21 1.07 -10.40 9.48
CA HIS A 21 2.43 -10.94 9.33
C HIS A 21 3.52 -9.89 9.20
N TYR A 22 3.22 -8.58 9.13
CA TYR A 22 4.23 -7.53 8.96
C TYR A 22 5.28 -7.51 10.08
N GLU A 23 4.96 -8.06 11.26
CA GLU A 23 5.86 -8.08 12.42
C GLU A 23 6.92 -9.20 12.42
N SER A 24 6.87 -10.12 11.45
CA SER A 24 7.77 -11.28 11.39
C SER A 24 9.07 -10.98 10.62
N SER A 25 10.16 -11.67 10.94
CA SER A 25 11.44 -11.53 10.20
C SER A 25 11.34 -11.94 8.73
N ASP A 26 10.41 -12.86 8.39
CA ASP A 26 10.11 -13.27 7.01
C ASP A 26 9.15 -12.30 6.30
N ALA A 27 8.67 -11.28 7.01
CA ALA A 27 7.68 -10.34 6.52
C ALA A 27 8.19 -9.41 5.43
N VAL A 28 9.51 -9.20 5.30
CA VAL A 28 10.04 -8.28 4.28
C VAL A 28 9.66 -8.73 2.87
N ILE A 29 9.82 -10.03 2.56
CA ILE A 29 9.47 -10.58 1.24
C ILE A 29 7.95 -10.49 1.02
N LEU A 30 7.17 -10.84 2.05
CA LEU A 30 5.71 -10.82 1.99
C LEU A 30 5.17 -9.39 1.82
N SER A 31 5.65 -8.45 2.63
CA SER A 31 5.32 -7.01 2.57
C SER A 31 5.71 -6.42 1.23
N THR A 32 6.88 -6.77 0.68
CA THR A 32 7.30 -6.33 -0.66
C THR A 32 6.34 -6.84 -1.73
N ALA A 33 6.04 -8.15 -1.73
CA ALA A 33 5.12 -8.75 -2.70
C ALA A 33 3.69 -8.18 -2.59
N CYS A 34 3.23 -7.93 -1.36
CA CYS A 34 1.92 -7.36 -1.12
C CYS A 34 1.87 -5.88 -1.55
N CYS A 35 2.89 -5.07 -1.25
CA CYS A 35 3.00 -3.70 -1.75
C CYS A 35 3.03 -3.65 -3.28
N GLY A 36 3.79 -4.54 -3.94
CA GLY A 36 3.81 -4.64 -5.39
C GLY A 36 2.46 -5.06 -5.97
N ALA A 37 1.75 -5.99 -5.32
CA ALA A 37 0.39 -6.36 -5.71
C ALA A 37 -0.59 -5.17 -5.58
N LEU A 38 -0.51 -4.42 -4.47
CA LEU A 38 -1.31 -3.20 -4.27
C LEU A 38 -0.95 -2.12 -5.29
N ALA A 39 0.34 -1.96 -5.63
CA ALA A 39 0.80 -1.01 -6.64
C ALA A 39 0.25 -1.33 -8.03
N ASN A 40 0.24 -2.61 -8.40
CA ASN A 40 -0.34 -3.09 -9.66
C ASN A 40 -1.86 -2.88 -9.69
N LEU A 41 -2.56 -3.16 -8.59
CA LEU A 41 -4.01 -2.92 -8.49
C LEU A 41 -4.35 -1.43 -8.51
N ALA A 42 -3.46 -0.57 -8.01
CA ALA A 42 -3.61 0.89 -8.05
C ALA A 42 -3.46 1.49 -9.46
N VAL A 43 -2.98 0.73 -10.45
CA VAL A 43 -2.99 1.16 -11.87
C VAL A 43 -4.40 1.16 -12.46
N LEU A 44 -5.32 0.37 -11.89
CA LEU A 44 -6.73 0.32 -12.31
C LEU A 44 -7.47 1.56 -11.77
N VAL A 45 -7.65 2.56 -12.63
CA VAL A 45 -8.26 3.85 -12.30
C VAL A 45 -9.73 3.70 -11.87
N ASP A 46 -10.18 4.61 -11.00
CA ASP A 46 -11.53 4.74 -10.42
C ASP A 46 -12.03 3.58 -9.53
N GLU A 47 -12.22 2.38 -10.08
CA GLU A 47 -12.78 1.26 -9.32
C GLU A 47 -11.72 0.63 -8.39
N GLY A 48 -10.48 0.45 -8.87
CA GLY A 48 -9.37 -0.03 -8.05
C GLY A 48 -9.06 0.90 -6.88
N HIS A 49 -9.09 2.21 -7.12
CA HIS A 49 -8.85 3.24 -6.10
C HIS A 49 -9.92 3.26 -5.02
N LYS A 50 -11.20 3.23 -5.38
CA LYS A 50 -12.31 3.18 -4.41
C LYS A 50 -12.25 1.90 -3.57
N ARG A 51 -11.93 0.77 -4.19
CA ARG A 51 -11.80 -0.51 -3.51
C ARG A 51 -10.65 -0.51 -2.51
N LEU A 52 -9.47 -0.03 -2.92
CA LEU A 52 -8.31 0.12 -2.03
C LEU A 52 -8.60 1.09 -0.87
N LEU A 53 -9.27 2.21 -1.14
CA LEU A 53 -9.72 3.14 -0.10
C LEU A 53 -10.65 2.47 0.91
N ASN A 54 -11.71 1.82 0.43
CA ASN A 54 -12.72 1.19 1.28
C ASN A 54 -12.13 0.04 2.11
N ALA A 55 -11.14 -0.68 1.59
CA ALA A 55 -10.45 -1.75 2.29
C ALA A 55 -9.37 -1.25 3.27
N GLY A 56 -9.09 0.06 3.32
CA GLY A 56 -8.05 0.63 4.18
C GLY A 56 -6.62 0.43 3.66
N GLY A 57 -6.46 0.21 2.36
CA GLY A 57 -5.18 -0.09 1.72
C GLY A 57 -4.14 1.02 1.86
N VAL A 58 -4.57 2.30 1.85
CA VAL A 58 -3.65 3.44 2.06
C VAL A 58 -2.99 3.36 3.44
N THR A 59 -3.78 3.13 4.50
CA THR A 59 -3.27 3.00 5.85
C THR A 59 -2.34 1.79 5.97
N ALA A 60 -2.72 0.65 5.39
CA ALA A 60 -1.88 -0.56 5.41
C ALA A 60 -0.52 -0.36 4.72
N ILE A 61 -0.48 0.36 3.58
CA ILE A 61 0.78 0.69 2.90
C ILE A 61 1.67 1.58 3.79
N ILE A 62 1.08 2.57 4.46
CA ILE A 62 1.80 3.47 5.38
C ILE A 62 2.34 2.70 6.59
N ASP A 63 1.55 1.81 7.17
CA ASP A 63 1.97 0.96 8.31
C ASP A 63 3.16 0.07 7.92
N VAL A 64 3.14 -0.50 6.71
CA VAL A 64 4.26 -1.27 6.15
C VAL A 64 5.51 -0.43 5.99
N MET A 65 5.38 0.81 5.49
CA MET A 65 6.52 1.73 5.38
C MET A 65 7.14 2.03 6.74
N ILE A 66 6.32 2.24 7.77
CA ILE A 66 6.78 2.52 9.12
C ILE A 66 7.51 1.31 9.71
N PHE A 67 6.92 0.12 9.58
CA PHE A 67 7.48 -1.08 10.19
C PHE A 67 8.76 -1.56 9.50
N HIS A 68 8.82 -1.45 8.17
CA HIS A 68 9.98 -1.83 7.37
C HIS A 68 10.74 -0.59 6.85
N GLN A 69 10.93 0.41 7.72
CA GLN A 69 11.64 1.66 7.37
C GLN A 69 13.07 1.44 6.85
N ASP A 70 13.71 0.34 7.25
CA ASP A 70 15.09 0.01 6.87
C ASP A 70 15.20 -0.87 5.60
N SER A 71 14.07 -1.32 5.03
CA SER A 71 14.08 -2.12 3.79
C SER A 71 13.83 -1.23 2.56
N LYS A 72 14.87 -1.07 1.75
CA LYS A 72 14.81 -0.31 0.49
C LYS A 72 13.75 -0.87 -0.46
N GLU A 73 13.64 -2.20 -0.55
CA GLU A 73 12.70 -2.89 -1.41
C GLU A 73 11.25 -2.56 -1.02
N VAL A 74 10.93 -2.68 0.28
CA VAL A 74 9.59 -2.34 0.79
C VAL A 74 9.27 -0.86 0.57
N GLN A 75 10.21 0.04 0.88
CA GLN A 75 9.99 1.47 0.65
C GLN A 75 9.75 1.79 -0.83
N THR A 76 10.47 1.14 -1.75
CA THR A 76 10.33 1.38 -3.19
C THR A 76 8.95 0.98 -3.69
N GLU A 77 8.47 -0.22 -3.32
CA GLU A 77 7.15 -0.71 -3.71
C GLU A 77 6.02 0.10 -3.07
N ALA A 78 6.16 0.44 -1.79
CA ALA A 78 5.18 1.26 -1.08
C ALA A 78 5.08 2.69 -1.66
N CYS A 79 6.23 3.33 -1.95
CA CYS A 79 6.26 4.62 -2.65
C CYS A 79 5.56 4.54 -4.01
N THR A 80 5.82 3.48 -4.78
CA THR A 80 5.20 3.25 -6.08
C THR A 80 3.68 3.08 -5.96
N ALA A 81 3.22 2.32 -4.96
CA ALA A 81 1.79 2.15 -4.70
C ALA A 81 1.11 3.48 -4.35
N LEU A 82 1.69 4.26 -3.44
CA LEU A 82 1.17 5.58 -3.07
C LEU A 82 1.17 6.56 -4.25
N ALA A 83 2.21 6.54 -5.09
CA ALA A 83 2.29 7.36 -6.30
C ALA A 83 1.15 7.02 -7.28
N ASN A 84 0.93 5.73 -7.57
CA ASN A 84 -0.17 5.29 -8.44
C ASN A 84 -1.54 5.67 -7.89
N LEU A 85 -1.72 5.52 -6.58
CA LEU A 85 -2.94 5.88 -5.86
C LEU A 85 -3.21 7.39 -5.85
N SER A 86 -2.16 8.22 -5.85
CA SER A 86 -2.26 9.68 -5.75
C SER A 86 -2.89 10.36 -6.97
N ILE A 87 -3.14 9.63 -8.06
CA ILE A 87 -3.86 10.14 -9.23
C ILE A 87 -5.27 10.61 -8.84
N SER A 88 -5.95 9.89 -7.93
CA SER A 88 -7.27 10.24 -7.43
C SER A 88 -7.22 11.31 -6.34
N LYS A 89 -8.07 12.34 -6.45
CA LYS A 89 -8.15 13.44 -5.45
C LYS A 89 -8.53 12.93 -4.07
N ASP A 90 -9.46 11.99 -4.01
CA ASP A 90 -9.97 11.44 -2.75
C ASP A 90 -8.87 10.65 -2.03
N VAL A 91 -8.10 9.87 -2.79
CA VAL A 91 -6.98 9.11 -2.24
C VAL A 91 -5.88 10.03 -1.71
N ARG A 92 -5.55 11.12 -2.42
CA ARG A 92 -4.56 12.12 -1.93
C ARG A 92 -4.93 12.67 -0.56
N MET A 93 -6.21 12.97 -0.34
CA MET A 93 -6.66 13.47 0.96
C MET A 93 -6.49 12.43 2.06
N VAL A 94 -6.70 11.15 1.75
CA VAL A 94 -6.48 10.06 2.71
C VAL A 94 -4.99 9.86 2.99
N ILE A 95 -4.12 9.89 1.97
CA ILE A 95 -2.66 9.82 2.15
C ILE A 95 -2.18 10.91 3.10
N VAL A 96 -2.59 12.17 2.86
CA VAL A 96 -2.22 13.31 3.72
C VAL A 96 -2.73 13.14 5.14
N ARG A 97 -4.00 12.74 5.32
CA ARG A 97 -4.60 12.57 6.65
C ARG A 97 -3.96 11.45 7.47
N ASN A 98 -3.38 10.45 6.82
CA ASN A 98 -2.69 9.34 7.48
C ASN A 98 -1.17 9.59 7.63
N GLY A 99 -0.68 10.80 7.40
CA GLY A 99 0.75 11.11 7.55
C GLY A 99 1.64 10.50 6.45
N GLY A 100 1.06 10.07 5.32
CA GLY A 100 1.81 9.42 4.26
C GLY A 100 2.87 10.31 3.59
N VAL A 101 2.68 11.63 3.61
CA VAL A 101 3.70 12.58 3.10
C VAL A 101 4.96 12.53 3.96
N ASP A 102 4.81 12.49 5.28
CA ASP A 102 5.95 12.43 6.19
C ASP A 102 6.73 11.12 6.03
N GLN A 103 6.01 10.01 5.80
CA GLN A 103 6.64 8.71 5.52
C GLN A 103 7.37 8.67 4.18
N LEU A 104 6.80 9.28 3.13
CA LEU A 104 7.50 9.42 1.85
C LEU A 104 8.79 10.23 1.99
N LEU A 105 8.76 11.32 2.76
CA LEU A 105 9.96 12.12 3.03
C LEU A 105 10.99 11.33 3.83
N ALA A 106 10.57 10.60 4.87
CA ALA A 106 11.45 9.74 5.64
C ALA A 106 12.14 8.69 4.76
N ALA A 107 11.38 8.04 3.86
CA ALA A 107 11.93 7.09 2.89
C ALA A 107 12.98 7.73 1.96
N MET A 108 12.71 8.94 1.44
CA MET A 108 13.67 9.68 0.60
C MET A 108 14.96 10.05 1.35
N HIS A 109 14.85 10.36 2.64
CA HIS A 109 16.02 10.66 3.47
C HIS A 109 16.86 9.42 3.77
N SER A 110 16.21 8.27 4.01
CA SER A 110 16.89 7.00 4.27
C SER A 110 17.48 6.37 3.00
N PHE A 111 16.88 6.61 1.83
CA PHE A 111 17.27 6.01 0.54
C PHE A 111 17.31 7.06 -0.60
N PRO A 112 18.37 7.89 -0.67
CA PRO A 112 18.54 8.92 -1.70
C PRO A 112 18.88 8.37 -3.09
#